data_AF-A0A820J376-F1
#
_entry.id   AF-A0A820J376-F1
#
_cell.length_a   1.000
_cell.length_b   1.000
_cell.length_c   1.000
_cell.angle_alpha   90.00
_cell.angle_beta   90.00
_cell.angle_gamma   90.00
#
_symmetry.space_group_name_H-M   'P 1'
#
loop_
_entity.id
_entity.type
_entity.pdbx_description
1 polymer ?
#
loop_
_entity_poly.entity_id
_entity_poly.type
_entity_poly.pdbx_seq_one_letter_code
_entity_poly.pdbx_strand_id
1 'polypeptide(L)'
;MMNFFGIEYSLIRFNHENKRVQLCLKANEILKRFQQLNNNKTISELSQIRFHAEDCNFVIEGIPLKPYHSHPNNYYYVQSNMILRREQIQKIVDKNEFLMTISAFPRLGCAACTHSEYKSDPLNSFESSICCSDHFKTSNHSTNNIHHQLVGVVVVCKLLSKLLVFSEYLHLYDQLIPLTSIFLSLTTACPIWRGYLSNVDRRWNILSRTTDDRTKEEIENNILHSSRYSSVSCYLSQTSQIYNDIKINIDHEVYQTLINNDCPEGVARHFAHLFLRDPLYVTDEQVYPTGD
;
A
#
# COMPACT_ATOMS: atom_id res chain seq x y z
N MET A 1 -18.15 1.85 13.92
CA MET A 1 -16.86 1.95 13.19
C MET A 1 -16.73 0.72 12.30
N MET A 2 -16.36 0.86 11.03
CA MET A 2 -16.09 -0.27 10.13
C MET A 2 -14.58 -0.33 9.88
N ASN A 3 -13.90 -1.21 10.61
CA ASN A 3 -12.45 -1.31 10.47
C ASN A 3 -12.12 -2.41 9.47
N PHE A 4 -11.34 -2.08 8.44
CA PHE A 4 -10.67 -3.09 7.63
C PHE A 4 -9.21 -3.12 8.04
N PHE A 5 -8.75 -4.27 8.52
CA PHE A 5 -7.33 -4.53 8.72
C PHE A 5 -6.84 -5.39 7.57
N GLY A 6 -6.24 -4.76 6.56
CA GLY A 6 -5.51 -5.45 5.50
C GLY A 6 -4.19 -5.99 6.03
N ILE A 7 -3.83 -7.19 5.59
CA ILE A 7 -2.52 -7.77 5.85
C ILE A 7 -1.93 -8.16 4.51
N GLU A 8 -0.75 -7.62 4.23
CA GLU A 8 0.07 -8.09 3.13
C GLU A 8 0.98 -9.25 3.56
N TYR A 9 1.13 -10.22 2.68
CA TYR A 9 1.92 -11.43 2.88
C TYR A 9 2.95 -11.55 1.75
N SER A 10 4.23 -11.65 2.10
CA SER A 10 5.28 -12.03 1.16
C SER A 10 5.29 -13.54 0.95
N LEU A 11 5.29 -13.97 -0.31
CA LEU A 11 5.45 -15.35 -0.72
C LEU A 11 6.94 -15.71 -0.75
N ILE A 12 7.31 -16.68 0.09
CA ILE A 12 8.69 -17.06 0.32
C ILE A 12 8.86 -18.57 0.20
N ARG A 13 9.91 -19.01 -0.47
CA ARG A 13 10.34 -20.40 -0.55
C ARG A 13 11.56 -20.65 0.31
N PHE A 14 11.53 -21.75 1.06
CA PHE A 14 12.68 -22.29 1.77
C PHE A 14 13.29 -23.42 0.93
N ASN A 15 14.48 -23.17 0.38
CA ASN A 15 15.29 -24.20 -0.25
C ASN A 15 16.30 -24.72 0.78
N HIS A 16 15.89 -25.76 1.52
CA HIS A 16 16.70 -26.36 2.58
C HIS A 16 17.99 -27.00 2.03
N GLU A 17 17.95 -27.63 0.86
CA GLU A 17 19.10 -28.27 0.22
C GLU A 17 20.23 -27.26 -0.03
N ASN A 18 19.89 -26.11 -0.61
CA ASN A 18 20.86 -25.06 -0.91
C ASN A 18 21.03 -24.02 0.21
N LYS A 19 20.34 -24.20 1.34
CA LYS A 19 20.29 -23.24 2.47
C LYS A 19 19.93 -21.82 2.02
N ARG A 20 18.90 -21.70 1.18
CA ARG A 20 18.42 -20.41 0.63
C ARG A 20 16.98 -20.14 1.02
N VAL A 21 16.68 -18.86 1.18
CA VAL A 21 15.33 -18.33 1.31
C VAL A 21 15.13 -17.35 0.17
N GLN A 22 14.06 -17.51 -0.60
CA GLN A 22 13.85 -16.80 -1.86
C GLN A 22 12.41 -16.32 -1.99
N LEU A 23 12.18 -15.21 -2.69
CA LEU A 23 10.84 -14.74 -3.06
C LEU A 23 10.23 -15.58 -4.18
N CYS A 24 8.92 -15.80 -4.11
CA CYS A 24 8.15 -16.44 -5.18
C CYS A 24 7.36 -15.39 -5.96
N LEU A 25 7.76 -15.11 -7.19
CA LEU A 25 7.14 -14.12 -8.08
C LEU A 25 5.89 -14.70 -8.78
N LYS A 26 4.87 -15.07 -8.01
CA LYS A 26 3.65 -15.73 -8.52
C LYS A 26 2.37 -15.38 -7.76
N ALA A 27 2.30 -14.20 -7.14
CA ALA A 27 1.12 -13.75 -6.40
C ALA A 27 -0.16 -13.85 -7.27
N ASN A 28 -0.11 -13.39 -8.51
CA ASN A 28 -1.23 -13.46 -9.45
C ASN A 28 -1.68 -14.90 -9.75
N GLU A 29 -0.73 -15.83 -9.85
CA GLU A 29 -1.04 -17.24 -10.08
C GLU A 29 -1.77 -17.87 -8.88
N ILE A 30 -1.26 -17.63 -7.67
CA ILE A 30 -1.87 -18.12 -6.43
C ILE A 30 -3.29 -17.56 -6.26
N LEU A 31 -3.50 -16.28 -6.58
CA LEU A 31 -4.82 -15.66 -6.52
C LEU A 31 -5.80 -16.27 -7.54
N LYS A 32 -5.36 -16.56 -8.77
CA LYS A 32 -6.18 -17.27 -9.76
C LYS A 32 -6.57 -18.67 -9.25
N ARG A 33 -5.62 -19.42 -8.67
CA ARG A 33 -5.91 -20.73 -8.05
C ARG A 33 -6.93 -20.61 -6.91
N PHE A 34 -6.80 -19.58 -6.06
CA PHE A 34 -7.76 -19.32 -4.98
C PHE A 34 -9.17 -19.01 -5.50
N GLN A 35 -9.29 -18.18 -6.53
CA GLN A 35 -10.59 -17.86 -7.16
C GLN A 35 -11.26 -19.10 -7.76
N GLN A 36 -10.50 -19.94 -8.48
CA GLN A 36 -11.02 -21.19 -9.05
C GLN A 36 -11.53 -22.16 -7.98
N LEU A 37 -10.79 -22.31 -6.87
CA LEU A 37 -11.20 -23.16 -5.76
C LEU A 37 -12.46 -22.65 -5.05
N ASN A 38 -12.64 -21.33 -4.94
CA ASN A 38 -13.83 -20.74 -4.34
C ASN A 38 -15.08 -20.93 -5.18
N ASN A 39 -14.95 -20.83 -6.51
CA ASN A 39 -16.09 -21.03 -7.41
C ASN A 39 -16.63 -22.47 -7.39
N ASN A 40 -15.79 -23.45 -7.01
CA ASN A 40 -16.14 -24.87 -7.00
C ASN A 40 -16.66 -25.40 -5.64
N LYS A 41 -16.73 -24.56 -4.60
CA LYS A 41 -17.18 -24.97 -3.26
C LYS A 41 -18.57 -24.43 -2.92
N THR A 42 -19.44 -25.31 -2.41
CA THR A 42 -20.70 -24.91 -1.77
C THR A 42 -20.37 -24.00 -0.57
N ILE A 43 -20.89 -22.77 -0.62
CA ILE A 43 -20.58 -21.65 0.28
C ILE A 43 -20.56 -22.08 1.75
N SER A 44 -19.37 -22.36 2.28
CA SER A 44 -19.12 -22.48 3.72
C SER A 44 -17.72 -21.97 4.03
N GLU A 45 -17.66 -21.05 5.01
CA GLU A 45 -16.49 -20.39 5.62
C GLU A 45 -15.55 -19.55 4.74
N LEU A 46 -15.32 -19.93 3.47
CA LEU A 46 -14.51 -19.16 2.51
C LEU A 46 -15.13 -17.81 2.12
N SER A 47 -16.40 -17.60 2.41
CA SER A 47 -17.17 -16.40 2.09
C SER A 47 -16.91 -15.20 3.00
N GLN A 48 -15.86 -15.21 3.83
CA GLN A 48 -15.58 -14.12 4.77
C GLN A 48 -14.25 -13.38 4.52
N ILE A 49 -13.51 -13.76 3.48
CA ILE A 49 -12.18 -13.24 3.19
C ILE A 49 -12.08 -12.86 1.72
N ARG A 50 -11.35 -11.78 1.44
CA ARG A 50 -10.96 -11.41 0.08
C ARG A 50 -9.44 -11.27 0.01
N PHE A 51 -8.86 -11.74 -1.09
CA PHE A 51 -7.46 -11.51 -1.40
C PHE A 51 -7.32 -10.71 -2.68
N HIS A 52 -6.30 -9.86 -2.72
CA HIS A 52 -5.94 -9.02 -3.85
C HIS A 52 -4.45 -9.13 -4.15
N ALA A 53 -4.12 -8.88 -5.41
CA ALA A 53 -2.75 -8.71 -5.83
C ALA A 53 -2.31 -7.31 -5.42
N GLU A 54 -1.09 -7.21 -4.90
CA GLU A 54 -0.41 -5.93 -4.72
C GLU A 54 0.47 -5.62 -5.92
N ASP A 55 1.08 -4.43 -5.91
CA ASP A 55 2.03 -4.00 -6.93
C ASP A 55 3.20 -4.99 -7.13
N CYS A 56 3.66 -5.62 -6.03
CA CYS A 56 4.69 -6.65 -6.06
C CYS A 56 4.09 -8.05 -6.33
N ASN A 57 4.55 -8.75 -7.38
CA ASN A 57 4.11 -10.11 -7.76
C ASN A 57 4.59 -11.22 -6.80
N PHE A 58 5.08 -10.88 -5.62
CA PHE A 58 5.34 -11.80 -4.52
C PHE A 58 4.56 -11.41 -3.26
N VAL A 59 3.68 -10.40 -3.34
CA VAL A 59 2.86 -9.91 -2.24
C VAL A 59 1.39 -10.17 -2.54
N ILE A 60 0.69 -10.69 -1.54
CA ILE A 60 -0.77 -10.85 -1.57
C ILE A 60 -1.34 -10.06 -0.39
N GLU A 61 -2.32 -9.20 -0.63
CA GLU A 61 -3.09 -8.56 0.45
C GLU A 61 -4.33 -9.40 0.76
N GLY A 62 -4.53 -9.77 2.03
CA GLY A 62 -5.77 -10.34 2.52
C GLY A 62 -6.54 -9.33 3.36
N ILE A 63 -7.84 -9.18 3.10
CA ILE A 63 -8.76 -8.33 3.85
C ILE A 63 -9.99 -9.15 4.32
N PRO A 64 -10.64 -8.76 5.44
CA PRO A 64 -11.93 -9.34 5.79
C PRO A 64 -12.99 -8.90 4.75
N LEU A 65 -13.93 -9.78 4.39
CA LEU A 65 -15.00 -9.44 3.44
C LEU A 65 -15.95 -8.38 4.01
N LYS A 66 -16.24 -8.50 5.32
CA LYS A 66 -17.06 -7.52 6.06
C LYS A 66 -16.18 -6.82 7.09
N PRO A 67 -16.35 -5.51 7.29
CA PRO A 67 -15.63 -4.80 8.34
C PRO A 67 -15.87 -5.36 9.73
N TYR A 68 -14.89 -5.14 10.60
CA TYR A 68 -15.05 -5.39 12.01
C TYR A 68 -16.00 -4.37 12.65
N HIS A 69 -16.83 -4.85 13.55
CA HIS A 69 -17.67 -4.01 14.39
C HIS A 69 -16.86 -3.39 15.54
N SER A 70 -17.27 -2.22 16.01
CA SER A 70 -16.58 -1.45 17.06
C SER A 70 -16.77 -1.97 18.49
N HIS A 71 -17.55 -3.04 18.70
CA HIS A 71 -17.76 -3.58 20.04
C HIS A 71 -16.49 -4.34 20.49
N PRO A 72 -15.97 -4.11 21.71
CA PRO A 72 -14.72 -4.72 22.20
C PRO A 72 -14.64 -6.25 22.05
N ASN A 73 -15.77 -6.94 22.24
CA ASN A 73 -15.87 -8.39 22.00
C ASN A 73 -15.60 -8.82 20.56
N ASN A 74 -15.43 -7.92 19.59
CA ASN A 74 -15.02 -8.28 18.22
C ASN A 74 -13.51 -8.21 18.01
N TYR A 75 -12.72 -7.76 18.99
CA TYR A 75 -11.26 -7.75 18.84
C TYR A 75 -10.66 -9.15 18.73
N TYR A 76 -11.23 -10.17 19.41
CA TYR A 76 -10.80 -11.57 19.20
C TYR A 76 -11.03 -12.00 17.75
N TYR A 77 -12.13 -11.55 17.14
CA TYR A 77 -12.48 -11.91 15.77
C TYR A 77 -11.50 -11.32 14.76
N VAL A 78 -10.83 -10.20 15.07
CA VAL A 78 -9.74 -9.67 14.23
C VAL A 78 -8.63 -10.72 14.11
N GLN A 79 -8.11 -11.21 15.24
CA GLN A 79 -7.06 -12.22 15.25
C GLN A 79 -7.52 -13.53 14.61
N SER A 80 -8.71 -14.03 14.97
CA SER A 80 -9.26 -15.26 14.37
C SER A 80 -9.40 -15.15 12.85
N ASN A 81 -9.85 -14.00 12.34
CA ASN A 81 -9.94 -13.76 10.90
C ASN A 81 -8.55 -13.63 10.24
N MET A 82 -7.55 -13.06 10.90
CA MET A 82 -6.16 -13.01 10.41
C MET A 82 -5.53 -14.41 10.33
N ILE A 83 -5.79 -15.26 11.33
CA ILE A 83 -5.37 -16.67 11.34
C ILE A 83 -6.03 -17.41 10.18
N LEU A 84 -7.36 -17.29 10.06
CA LEU A 84 -8.12 -17.91 8.98
C LEU A 84 -7.59 -17.47 7.60
N ARG A 85 -7.33 -16.18 7.39
CA ARG A 85 -6.70 -15.66 6.16
C ARG A 85 -5.41 -16.40 5.84
N ARG A 86 -4.48 -16.43 6.80
CA ARG A 86 -3.18 -17.09 6.60
C ARG A 86 -3.36 -18.57 6.27
N GLU A 87 -4.21 -19.28 7.00
CA GLU A 87 -4.46 -20.71 6.77
C GLU A 87 -5.06 -21.01 5.40
N GLN A 88 -6.01 -20.20 4.93
CA GLN A 88 -6.68 -20.45 3.65
C GLN A 88 -5.74 -20.27 2.46
N ILE A 89 -4.95 -19.19 2.45
CA ILE A 89 -4.02 -18.94 1.36
C ILE A 89 -2.79 -19.86 1.44
N GLN A 90 -2.36 -20.26 2.65
CA GLN A 90 -1.26 -21.22 2.85
C GLN A 90 -1.59 -22.63 2.34
N LYS A 91 -2.86 -23.01 2.23
CA LYS A 91 -3.28 -24.30 1.63
C LYS A 91 -3.07 -24.38 0.12
N ILE A 92 -2.80 -23.25 -0.54
CA ILE A 92 -2.77 -23.14 -2.01
C ILE A 92 -1.36 -22.93 -2.54
N VAL A 93 -0.45 -22.42 -1.69
CA VAL A 93 0.96 -22.30 -2.04
C VAL A 93 1.63 -23.68 -2.09
N ASP A 94 2.70 -23.79 -2.86
CA ASP A 94 3.33 -25.08 -3.12
C ASP A 94 4.16 -25.56 -1.91
N LYS A 95 4.63 -26.81 -1.97
CA LYS A 95 5.49 -27.38 -0.92
C LYS A 95 6.76 -26.53 -0.74
N ASN A 96 7.14 -26.31 0.52
CA ASN A 96 8.26 -25.46 0.96
C ASN A 96 8.08 -23.96 0.69
N GLU A 97 6.86 -23.53 0.34
CA GLU A 97 6.50 -22.11 0.22
C GLU A 97 5.60 -21.68 1.37
N PHE A 98 5.78 -20.45 1.81
CA PHE A 98 5.14 -19.90 3.00
C PHE A 98 4.75 -18.45 2.78
N LEU A 99 3.64 -18.07 3.40
CA LEU A 99 3.24 -16.68 3.52
C LEU A 99 3.83 -16.09 4.79
N MET A 100 4.67 -15.07 4.64
CA MET A 100 5.30 -14.36 5.75
C MET A 100 4.86 -12.90 5.77
N THR A 101 4.48 -12.41 6.95
CA THR A 101 4.18 -10.99 7.18
C THR A 101 5.46 -10.28 7.58
N ILE A 102 6.35 -10.09 6.60
CA ILE A 102 7.62 -9.39 6.79
C ILE A 102 7.59 -8.04 6.07
N SER A 103 7.88 -6.96 6.79
CA SER A 103 7.76 -5.60 6.26
C SER A 103 8.74 -5.26 5.13
N ALA A 104 9.88 -5.96 5.04
CA ALA A 104 10.79 -5.90 3.91
C ALA A 104 11.53 -7.24 3.76
N PHE A 105 11.67 -7.74 2.52
CA PHE A 105 12.47 -8.93 2.28
C PHE A 105 13.97 -8.58 2.38
N PRO A 106 14.74 -9.14 3.33
CA PRO A 106 16.09 -8.68 3.63
C PRO A 106 17.04 -8.66 2.43
N ARG A 107 16.86 -9.59 1.49
CA ARG A 107 17.71 -9.77 0.31
C ARG A 107 17.07 -9.27 -0.99
N LEU A 108 16.05 -8.42 -0.93
CA LEU A 108 15.41 -7.88 -2.14
C LEU A 108 16.45 -7.23 -3.06
N GLY A 109 16.42 -7.57 -4.35
CA GLY A 109 17.39 -7.09 -5.34
C GLY A 109 18.81 -7.66 -5.20
N CYS A 110 19.01 -8.71 -4.42
CA CYS A 110 20.29 -9.45 -4.38
C CYS A 110 20.31 -10.59 -5.40
N ALA A 111 21.50 -11.07 -5.75
CA ALA A 111 21.65 -12.30 -6.51
C ALA A 111 20.93 -13.47 -5.82
N ALA A 112 20.23 -14.28 -6.63
CA ALA A 112 19.43 -15.42 -6.21
C ALA A 112 18.36 -15.12 -5.15
N CYS A 113 17.86 -13.87 -5.06
CA CYS A 113 16.82 -13.50 -4.11
C CYS A 113 15.42 -14.04 -4.47
N THR A 114 15.21 -14.54 -5.69
CA THR A 114 13.95 -15.13 -6.19
C THR A 114 14.15 -16.60 -6.51
N HIS A 115 13.06 -17.38 -6.43
CA HIS A 115 13.09 -18.81 -6.76
C HIS A 115 13.42 -19.05 -8.23
N SER A 116 12.73 -18.34 -9.12
CA SER A 116 13.04 -18.28 -10.55
C SER A 116 14.06 -17.17 -10.80
N GLU A 117 15.09 -17.45 -11.60
CA GLU A 117 16.09 -16.44 -11.97
C GLU A 117 15.60 -15.61 -13.15
N TYR A 118 15.43 -14.31 -12.92
CA TYR A 118 15.11 -13.34 -13.94
C TYR A 118 16.24 -12.32 -14.00
N LYS A 119 16.74 -12.05 -15.21
CA LYS A 119 17.75 -11.02 -15.42
C LYS A 119 17.08 -9.65 -15.48
N SER A 120 17.68 -8.67 -14.82
CA SER A 120 17.33 -7.27 -14.98
C SER A 120 17.87 -6.72 -16.29
N ASP A 121 17.11 -5.87 -16.97
CA ASP A 121 17.54 -5.14 -18.16
C ASP A 121 17.30 -3.64 -17.96
N PRO A 122 18.20 -2.92 -17.27
CA PRO A 122 17.97 -1.52 -16.91
C PRO A 122 17.85 -0.58 -18.12
N LEU A 123 18.21 -1.01 -19.33
CA LEU A 123 18.14 -0.18 -20.54
C LEU A 123 16.79 -0.29 -21.25
N ASN A 124 16.15 -1.47 -21.21
CA ASN A 124 14.92 -1.73 -21.96
C ASN A 124 13.72 -2.09 -21.07
N SER A 125 13.93 -2.37 -19.78
CA SER A 125 12.86 -2.70 -18.84
C SER A 125 12.12 -1.46 -18.35
N PHE A 126 10.83 -1.60 -18.04
CA PHE A 126 10.04 -0.47 -17.58
C PHE A 126 10.47 -0.01 -16.19
N GLU A 127 10.91 -0.92 -15.31
CA GLU A 127 11.47 -0.53 -14.01
C GLU A 127 12.83 0.16 -14.16
N SER A 128 13.54 -0.10 -15.27
CA SER A 128 14.93 0.35 -15.50
C SER A 128 15.87 0.02 -14.33
N SER A 129 15.51 -1.01 -13.55
CA SER A 129 16.20 -1.37 -12.32
C SER A 129 17.40 -2.26 -12.60
N ILE A 130 18.52 -1.96 -11.94
CA ILE A 130 19.76 -2.76 -12.03
C ILE A 130 19.70 -4.04 -11.20
N CYS A 131 18.70 -4.20 -10.33
CA CYS A 131 18.71 -5.23 -9.29
C CYS A 131 17.43 -6.06 -9.22
N CYS A 132 16.31 -5.55 -9.74
CA CYS A 132 15.04 -6.26 -9.79
C CYS A 132 14.53 -6.21 -11.23
N SER A 133 14.14 -7.35 -11.79
CA SER A 133 13.50 -7.38 -13.10
C SER A 133 12.02 -6.97 -12.97
N ASP A 134 11.41 -6.65 -14.11
CA ASP A 134 9.99 -6.37 -14.24
C ASP A 134 9.07 -7.51 -13.73
N HIS A 135 9.60 -8.75 -13.61
CA HIS A 135 8.83 -9.89 -13.10
C HIS A 135 8.46 -9.76 -11.61
N PHE A 136 9.15 -8.88 -10.88
CA PHE A 136 8.79 -8.55 -9.51
C PHE A 136 7.47 -7.78 -9.42
N LYS A 137 6.97 -7.24 -10.54
CA LYS A 137 5.72 -6.49 -10.62
C LYS A 137 4.58 -7.35 -11.12
N THR A 138 3.37 -7.03 -10.68
CA THR A 138 2.17 -7.68 -11.19
C THR A 138 1.87 -7.21 -12.61
N SER A 139 1.32 -8.11 -13.42
CA SER A 139 1.08 -7.89 -14.86
C SER A 139 -0.01 -6.85 -15.18
N ASN A 140 -0.58 -6.17 -14.18
CA ASN A 140 -1.65 -5.19 -14.36
C ASN A 140 -1.10 -3.77 -14.62
N HIS A 141 0.21 -3.56 -14.55
CA HIS A 141 0.81 -2.29 -14.94
C HIS A 141 0.86 -2.21 -16.47
N SER A 142 0.18 -1.19 -17.02
CA SER A 142 0.43 -0.78 -18.40
C SER A 142 1.90 -0.34 -18.50
N THR A 143 2.48 -0.53 -19.68
CA THR A 143 3.90 -0.27 -20.03
C THR A 143 4.35 1.19 -19.89
N ASN A 144 3.57 2.05 -19.23
CA ASN A 144 3.85 3.46 -19.08
C ASN A 144 4.63 3.69 -17.78
N ASN A 145 5.95 3.86 -17.91
CA ASN A 145 6.91 4.67 -17.14
C ASN A 145 6.59 5.13 -15.69
N ILE A 146 5.91 4.33 -14.87
CA ILE A 146 5.81 4.58 -13.43
C ILE A 146 6.78 3.62 -12.73
N HIS A 147 7.96 4.12 -12.40
CA HIS A 147 8.95 3.40 -11.63
C HIS A 147 8.49 3.27 -10.18
N HIS A 148 7.76 2.21 -9.85
CA HIS A 148 7.49 1.88 -8.46
C HIS A 148 8.63 0.98 -7.98
N GLN A 149 9.64 1.54 -7.32
CA GLN A 149 10.65 0.67 -6.71
C GLN A 149 9.98 -0.26 -5.67
N LEU A 150 10.28 -1.55 -5.76
CA LEU A 150 9.60 -2.62 -5.02
C LEU A 150 9.74 -2.43 -3.52
N VAL A 151 8.62 -2.22 -2.81
CA VAL A 151 8.62 -2.23 -1.35
C VAL A 151 7.57 -3.20 -0.84
N GLY A 152 8.00 -4.05 0.09
CA GLY A 152 7.15 -5.07 0.70
C GLY A 152 6.14 -4.54 1.73
N VAL A 153 5.15 -5.40 1.98
CA VAL A 153 4.20 -5.52 3.10
C VAL A 153 3.84 -4.23 3.85
N VAL A 154 2.72 -3.62 3.45
CA VAL A 154 1.93 -2.68 4.24
C VAL A 154 0.88 -3.44 5.04
N VAL A 155 0.81 -3.17 6.35
CA VAL A 155 -0.44 -3.39 7.08
C VAL A 155 -1.25 -2.14 6.90
N VAL A 156 -2.21 -2.16 5.97
CA VAL A 156 -3.11 -1.01 5.77
C VAL A 156 -4.25 -1.14 6.76
N CYS A 157 -4.25 -0.29 7.78
CA CYS A 157 -5.45 -0.05 8.57
C CYS A 157 -6.33 0.96 7.83
N LYS A 158 -7.32 0.49 7.07
CA LYS A 158 -8.35 1.35 6.50
C LYS A 158 -9.44 1.52 7.55
N LEU A 159 -9.37 2.63 8.29
CA LEU A 159 -10.44 3.03 9.20
C LEU A 159 -11.55 3.69 8.38
N LEU A 160 -12.59 2.92 8.02
CA LEU A 160 -13.76 3.46 7.36
C LEU A 160 -14.87 3.65 8.39
N SER A 161 -15.08 4.87 8.87
CA SER A 161 -16.16 5.13 9.81
C SER A 161 -17.47 5.47 9.08
N LYS A 162 -18.23 4.46 8.63
CA LYS A 162 -19.58 4.69 8.07
C LYS A 162 -20.63 5.21 9.08
N LEU A 163 -20.24 5.46 10.33
CA LEU A 163 -21.15 5.86 11.42
C LEU A 163 -20.90 7.27 11.97
N LEU A 164 -19.87 7.97 11.49
CA LEU A 164 -19.56 9.31 11.98
C LEU A 164 -20.19 10.35 11.05
N VAL A 165 -20.70 11.43 11.64
CA VAL A 165 -21.05 12.63 10.88
C VAL A 165 -19.74 13.24 10.34
N PHE A 166 -19.80 13.93 9.20
CA PHE A 166 -18.61 14.44 8.51
C PHE A 166 -17.67 15.23 9.43
N SER A 167 -18.21 16.08 10.31
CA SER A 167 -17.44 16.84 11.29
C SER A 167 -16.64 15.96 12.26
N GLU A 168 -17.23 14.87 12.76
CA GLU A 168 -16.55 13.92 13.67
C GLU A 168 -15.45 13.16 12.95
N TYR A 169 -15.63 12.84 11.66
CA TYR A 169 -14.59 12.23 10.84
C TYR A 169 -13.36 13.13 10.71
N LEU A 170 -13.56 14.44 10.47
CA LEU A 170 -12.45 15.39 10.39
C LEU A 170 -11.68 15.49 11.72
N HIS A 171 -12.38 15.51 12.85
CA HIS A 171 -11.74 15.52 14.17
C HIS A 171 -10.96 14.24 14.43
N LEU A 172 -11.52 13.07 14.09
CA LEU A 172 -10.84 11.80 14.25
C LEU A 172 -9.60 11.70 13.36
N TYR A 173 -9.69 12.15 12.10
CA TYR A 173 -8.55 12.24 11.20
C TYR A 173 -7.42 13.06 11.84
N ASP A 174 -7.74 14.26 12.30
CA ASP A 174 -6.80 15.19 12.91
C ASP A 174 -6.15 14.62 14.18
N GLN A 175 -6.91 13.95 15.03
CA GLN A 175 -6.39 13.32 16.25
C GLN A 175 -5.44 12.15 15.96
N LEU A 176 -5.58 11.47 14.82
CA LEU A 176 -4.70 10.37 14.44
C LEU A 176 -3.36 10.86 13.86
N ILE A 177 -3.29 12.08 13.31
CA ILE A 177 -2.06 12.64 12.72
C ILE A 177 -0.85 12.53 13.67
N PRO A 178 -0.88 13.06 14.91
CA PRO A 178 0.29 12.98 15.80
C PRO A 178 0.65 11.54 16.20
N LEU A 179 -0.31 10.62 16.21
CA LEU A 179 -0.08 9.20 16.54
C LEU A 179 0.63 8.43 15.43
N THR A 180 0.58 8.89 14.17
CA THR A 180 1.18 8.19 13.03
C THR A 180 2.69 7.94 13.21
N SER A 181 3.43 8.96 13.65
CA SER A 181 4.88 8.86 13.87
C SER A 181 5.24 7.95 15.04
N ILE A 182 4.43 7.97 16.10
CA ILE A 182 4.57 7.10 17.27
C ILE A 182 4.34 5.65 16.85
N PHE A 183 3.24 5.36 16.15
CA PHE A 183 2.98 3.99 15.67
C PHE A 183 4.04 3.52 14.68
N LEU A 184 4.52 4.37 13.78
CA LEU A 184 5.62 4.03 12.88
C LEU A 184 6.87 3.61 13.68
N SER A 185 7.20 4.32 14.75
CA SER A 185 8.34 4.00 15.63
C SER A 185 8.12 2.74 16.46
N LEU A 186 6.90 2.48 16.93
CA LEU A 186 6.58 1.30 17.73
C LEU A 186 6.50 0.01 16.90
N THR A 187 6.28 0.14 15.59
CA THR A 187 6.05 -0.99 14.67
C THR A 187 7.18 -1.19 13.68
N THR A 188 8.37 -0.62 13.95
CA THR A 188 9.58 -0.77 13.12
C THR A 188 9.94 -2.25 12.94
N ALA A 189 10.11 -2.67 11.70
CA ALA A 189 10.36 -4.07 11.34
C ALA A 189 11.21 -4.23 10.06
N CYS A 190 11.97 -3.21 9.68
CA CYS A 190 12.77 -3.19 8.46
C CYS A 190 14.24 -2.78 8.67
N PRO A 191 15.04 -3.53 9.47
CA PRO A 191 16.44 -3.17 9.73
C PRO A 191 17.42 -3.62 8.63
N ILE A 192 16.97 -4.42 7.64
CA ILE A 192 17.84 -4.99 6.59
C ILE A 192 17.32 -4.59 5.21
N TRP A 193 18.21 -4.04 4.39
CA TRP A 193 17.91 -3.64 3.02
C TRP A 193 18.98 -4.18 2.07
N ARG A 194 18.55 -4.93 1.04
CA ARG A 194 19.43 -5.48 -0.01
C ARG A 194 20.66 -6.23 0.57
N GLY A 195 20.45 -6.98 1.64
CA GLY A 195 21.47 -7.78 2.33
C GLY A 195 22.34 -7.00 3.32
N TYR A 196 22.12 -5.71 3.51
CA TYR A 196 22.89 -4.86 4.42
C TYR A 196 22.05 -4.45 5.64
N LEU A 197 22.68 -4.45 6.81
CA LEU A 197 22.12 -3.80 7.99
C LEU A 197 22.08 -2.30 7.77
N SER A 198 20.97 -1.69 8.17
CA SER A 198 20.73 -0.25 8.07
C SER A 198 20.69 0.37 9.46
N ASN A 199 21.09 1.64 9.55
CA ASN A 199 20.89 2.47 10.75
C ASN A 199 19.48 3.07 10.82
N VAL A 200 18.56 2.59 9.98
CA VAL A 200 17.13 2.90 9.95
C VAL A 200 16.36 1.59 9.89
N ASP A 201 15.38 1.43 10.77
CA ASP A 201 14.56 0.24 11.02
C ASP A 201 13.11 0.37 10.51
N ARG A 202 12.80 1.50 9.88
CA ARG A 202 11.50 1.84 9.28
C ARG A 202 11.58 1.89 7.75
N ARG A 203 10.49 1.51 7.10
CA ARG A 203 10.36 1.53 5.62
C ARG A 203 9.87 2.85 5.02
N TRP A 204 9.37 3.78 5.85
CA TRP A 204 8.69 5.00 5.39
C TRP A 204 9.49 5.83 4.38
N ASN A 205 10.77 6.06 4.67
CA ASN A 205 11.64 6.86 3.80
C ASN A 205 11.89 6.20 2.44
N ILE A 206 11.88 4.86 2.41
CA ILE A 206 12.06 4.11 1.17
C ILE A 206 10.76 4.18 0.37
N LEU A 207 9.62 3.85 0.98
CA LEU A 207 8.29 3.96 0.33
C LEU A 207 8.05 5.34 -0.28
N SER A 208 8.36 6.39 0.47
CA SER A 208 8.19 7.77 0.00
C SER A 208 9.00 8.03 -1.26
N ARG A 209 10.24 7.55 -1.31
CA ARG A 209 11.15 7.73 -2.45
C ARG A 209 10.83 6.82 -3.63
N THR A 210 10.24 5.65 -3.40
CA THR A 210 9.90 4.70 -4.47
C THR A 210 8.74 5.17 -5.33
N THR A 211 8.03 6.21 -4.91
CA THR A 211 6.89 6.79 -5.64
C THR A 211 7.03 8.31 -5.76
N ASP A 212 8.25 8.83 -5.65
CA ASP A 212 8.52 10.25 -5.79
C ASP A 212 8.63 10.60 -7.27
N ASP A 213 7.56 11.17 -7.80
CA ASP A 213 7.39 11.54 -9.20
C ASP A 213 7.77 12.99 -9.50
N ARG A 214 8.30 13.72 -8.49
CA ARG A 214 8.71 15.11 -8.69
C ARG A 214 9.85 15.21 -9.69
N THR A 215 9.67 16.09 -10.66
CA THR A 215 10.71 16.61 -11.53
C THR A 215 11.72 17.43 -10.73
N LYS A 216 12.91 17.63 -11.31
CA LYS A 216 13.93 18.51 -10.72
C LYS A 216 13.41 19.94 -10.56
N GLU A 217 12.64 20.41 -11.54
CA GLU A 217 12.05 21.74 -11.52
C GLU A 217 11.08 21.92 -10.35
N GLU A 218 10.19 20.95 -10.12
CA GLU A 218 9.25 21.00 -9.00
C GLU A 218 9.94 21.03 -7.63
N ILE A 219 11.11 20.40 -7.52
CA ILE A 219 11.93 20.40 -6.31
C ILE A 219 12.68 21.74 -6.17
N GLU A 220 13.38 22.18 -7.21
CA GLU A 220 14.23 23.38 -7.19
C GLU A 220 13.41 24.66 -7.02
N ASN A 221 12.26 24.75 -7.69
CA ASN A 221 11.34 25.88 -7.56
C ASN A 221 10.38 25.75 -6.37
N ASN A 222 10.53 24.69 -5.56
CA ASN A 222 9.73 24.45 -4.36
C ASN A 222 8.21 24.42 -4.63
N ILE A 223 7.83 23.92 -5.82
CA ILE A 223 6.43 23.72 -6.21
C ILE A 223 5.82 22.59 -5.37
N LEU A 224 6.59 21.53 -5.13
CA LEU A 224 6.15 20.34 -4.41
C LEU A 224 7.16 19.94 -3.32
N HIS A 225 6.81 20.23 -2.06
CA HIS A 225 7.71 20.06 -0.91
C HIS A 225 8.09 18.60 -0.61
N SER A 226 7.20 17.65 -0.90
CA SER A 226 7.36 16.24 -0.57
C SER A 226 6.97 15.31 -1.73
N SER A 227 7.34 14.04 -1.65
CA SER A 227 6.77 13.00 -2.50
C SER A 227 5.25 12.93 -2.32
N ARG A 228 4.51 12.49 -3.35
CA ARG A 228 3.07 12.17 -3.22
C ARG A 228 2.78 11.16 -2.13
N TYR A 229 3.72 10.26 -1.83
CA TYR A 229 3.65 9.38 -0.67
C TYR A 229 4.48 10.01 0.46
N SER A 230 3.83 10.79 1.30
CA SER A 230 4.48 11.50 2.42
C SER A 230 3.54 11.67 3.61
N SER A 231 4.04 12.32 4.67
CA SER A 231 3.26 12.58 5.88
C SER A 231 2.10 13.54 5.57
N VAL A 232 1.04 13.47 6.36
CA VAL A 232 -0.11 14.38 6.23
C VAL A 232 0.38 15.85 6.28
N SER A 233 -0.03 16.64 5.29
CA SER A 233 0.43 18.02 5.12
C SER A 233 -0.38 19.05 5.93
N CYS A 234 -1.63 18.73 6.31
CA CYS A 234 -2.46 19.64 7.09
C CYS A 234 -3.61 18.95 7.85
N TYR A 235 -4.04 19.59 8.92
CA TYR A 235 -5.27 19.31 9.68
C TYR A 235 -6.50 19.84 8.93
N LEU A 236 -7.63 19.14 9.06
CA LEU A 236 -8.85 19.35 8.28
C LEU A 236 -9.98 20.01 9.07
N SER A 237 -10.14 19.68 10.35
CA SER A 237 -11.20 20.22 11.19
C SER A 237 -11.01 21.73 11.43
N GLN A 238 -12.11 22.46 11.60
CA GLN A 238 -12.09 23.89 11.87
C GLN A 238 -11.32 24.22 13.16
N THR A 239 -11.46 23.39 14.19
CA THR A 239 -10.82 23.56 15.50
C THR A 239 -9.31 23.32 15.47
N SER A 240 -8.84 22.46 14.56
CA SER A 240 -7.41 22.12 14.44
C SER A 240 -6.69 22.98 13.39
N GLN A 241 -7.38 23.90 12.71
CA GLN A 241 -6.75 24.77 11.70
C GLN A 241 -5.58 25.58 12.25
N ILE A 242 -5.65 25.95 13.54
CA ILE A 242 -4.61 26.70 14.26
C ILE A 242 -3.26 25.96 14.33
N TYR A 243 -3.24 24.63 14.13
CA TYR A 243 -2.04 23.81 14.18
C TYR A 243 -1.38 23.64 12.79
N ASN A 244 -1.93 24.24 11.73
CA ASN A 244 -1.32 24.23 10.41
C ASN A 244 -0.24 25.31 10.31
N ASP A 245 0.92 25.01 10.87
CA ASP A 245 2.10 25.88 10.88
C ASP A 245 3.05 25.63 9.69
N ILE A 246 2.85 24.54 8.95
CA ILE A 246 3.57 24.22 7.72
C ILE A 246 2.87 24.87 6.52
N LYS A 247 3.62 25.66 5.75
CA LYS A 247 3.12 26.20 4.48
C LYS A 247 3.03 25.09 3.45
N ILE A 248 1.87 25.01 2.78
CA ILE A 248 1.63 24.09 1.68
C ILE A 248 1.20 24.90 0.46
N ASN A 249 1.72 24.53 -0.70
CA ASN A 249 1.20 25.04 -1.97
C ASN A 249 -0.16 24.39 -2.25
N ILE A 250 -1.03 25.12 -2.93
CA ILE A 250 -2.36 24.65 -3.33
C ILE A 250 -2.67 25.10 -4.76
N ASP A 251 -3.51 24.34 -5.45
CA ASP A 251 -4.17 24.81 -6.66
C ASP A 251 -5.28 25.81 -6.29
N HIS A 252 -5.11 27.08 -6.68
CA HIS A 252 -6.05 28.13 -6.32
C HIS A 252 -7.40 28.01 -7.04
N GLU A 253 -7.45 27.47 -8.25
CA GLU A 253 -8.69 27.30 -9.00
C GLU A 253 -9.54 26.19 -8.38
N VAL A 254 -8.91 25.05 -8.06
CA VAL A 254 -9.56 23.94 -7.34
C VAL A 254 -10.04 24.40 -5.97
N TYR A 255 -9.20 25.14 -5.24
CA TYR A 255 -9.58 25.69 -3.93
C TYR A 255 -10.83 26.57 -4.03
N GLN A 256 -10.85 27.56 -4.94
CA GLN A 256 -11.99 28.46 -5.09
C GLN A 256 -13.24 27.72 -5.55
N THR A 257 -13.10 26.75 -6.44
CA THR A 257 -14.22 25.90 -6.86
C THR A 257 -14.84 25.17 -5.68
N LEU A 258 -14.02 24.59 -4.79
CA LEU A 258 -14.51 23.89 -3.59
C LEU A 258 -15.18 24.85 -2.60
N ILE A 259 -14.59 26.02 -2.35
CA ILE A 259 -15.17 27.04 -1.46
C ILE A 259 -16.51 27.55 -1.98
N ASN A 260 -16.62 27.82 -3.29
CA ASN A 260 -17.85 28.29 -3.92
C ASN A 260 -18.99 27.24 -3.90
N ASN A 261 -18.67 25.98 -3.60
CA ASN A 261 -19.60 24.87 -3.44
C ASN A 261 -19.74 24.42 -1.97
N ASP A 262 -19.56 25.35 -1.03
CA ASP A 262 -19.75 25.15 0.42
C ASP A 262 -18.86 24.06 1.05
N CYS A 263 -17.70 23.75 0.45
CA CYS A 263 -16.72 22.86 1.06
C CYS A 263 -16.04 23.54 2.25
N PRO A 264 -15.90 22.87 3.42
CA PRO A 264 -15.18 23.45 4.56
C PRO A 264 -13.73 23.80 4.21
N GLU A 265 -13.26 24.95 4.67
CA GLU A 265 -11.96 25.54 4.31
C GLU A 265 -10.77 24.56 4.45
N GLY A 266 -10.67 23.86 5.58
CA GLY A 266 -9.59 22.89 5.82
C GLY A 266 -9.61 21.72 4.84
N VAL A 267 -10.80 21.29 4.42
CA VAL A 267 -11.00 20.22 3.44
C VAL A 267 -10.70 20.73 2.02
N ALA A 268 -11.19 21.92 1.68
CA ALA A 268 -10.92 22.56 0.40
C ALA A 268 -9.42 22.75 0.17
N ARG A 269 -8.69 23.25 1.19
CA ARG A 269 -7.24 23.42 1.14
C ARG A 269 -6.50 22.09 0.99
N HIS A 270 -6.96 21.04 1.69
CA HIS A 270 -6.38 19.70 1.59
C HIS A 270 -6.50 19.13 0.17
N PHE A 271 -7.69 19.17 -0.43
CA PHE A 271 -7.88 18.70 -1.81
C PHE A 271 -7.13 19.57 -2.80
N ALA A 272 -7.16 20.89 -2.67
CA ALA A 272 -6.39 21.78 -3.53
C ALA A 272 -4.88 21.51 -3.49
N HIS A 273 -4.34 21.07 -2.35
CA HIS A 273 -2.94 20.60 -2.25
C HIS A 273 -2.71 19.28 -3.00
N LEU A 274 -3.64 18.32 -2.89
CA LEU A 274 -3.53 17.02 -3.59
C LEU A 274 -3.60 17.17 -5.12
N PHE A 275 -4.38 18.13 -5.60
CA PHE A 275 -4.57 18.38 -7.04
C PHE A 275 -3.40 19.10 -7.71
N LEU A 276 -2.34 19.46 -6.98
CA LEU A 276 -1.07 19.88 -7.58
C LEU A 276 -0.32 18.74 -8.29
N ARG A 277 -0.80 17.50 -8.18
CA ARG A 277 -0.15 16.31 -8.72
C ARG A 277 -0.88 15.80 -9.94
N ASP A 278 -0.11 15.48 -10.97
CA ASP A 278 -0.66 14.83 -12.16
C ASP A 278 -1.13 13.40 -11.85
N PRO A 279 -2.18 12.92 -12.54
CA PRO A 279 -2.55 11.52 -12.51
C PRO A 279 -1.44 10.67 -13.16
N LEU A 280 -0.93 9.66 -12.45
CA LEU A 280 0.12 8.78 -12.99
C LEU A 280 -0.44 7.66 -13.86
N TYR A 281 -1.65 7.19 -13.58
CA TYR A 281 -2.30 6.10 -14.30
C TYR A 281 -3.77 6.42 -14.49
N VAL A 282 -4.21 6.36 -15.75
CA VAL A 282 -5.61 6.49 -16.14
C VAL A 282 -5.83 5.54 -17.31
N THR A 283 -6.94 4.80 -17.32
CA THR A 283 -7.33 3.98 -18.48
C THR A 283 -8.26 4.74 -19.41
N ASP A 284 -8.33 4.34 -20.68
CA ASP A 284 -9.21 4.99 -21.66
C ASP A 284 -10.68 4.96 -21.21
N GLU A 285 -11.11 3.87 -20.56
CA GLU A 285 -12.47 3.74 -20.02
C GLU A 285 -12.74 4.69 -18.84
N GLN A 286 -11.70 5.09 -18.11
CA GLN A 286 -11.83 6.08 -17.02
C GLN A 286 -11.87 7.51 -17.53
N VAL A 287 -11.17 7.81 -18.63
CA VAL A 287 -11.21 9.12 -19.29
C VAL A 287 -12.54 9.32 -20.00
N TYR A 288 -13.02 8.29 -20.69
CA TYR A 288 -14.27 8.28 -21.44
C TYR A 288 -15.24 7.28 -20.82
N PRO A 289 -15.81 7.58 -19.64
CA PRO A 289 -16.77 6.68 -19.01
C PRO A 289 -17.95 6.47 -19.96
N THR A 290 -18.08 5.26 -20.49
CA THR A 290 -19.30 4.83 -21.15
C THR A 290 -20.37 4.77 -20.08
N GLY A 291 -21.32 5.71 -20.11
CA GLY A 291 -22.35 5.80 -19.08
C GLY A 291 -23.20 4.53 -19.04
N ASP A 292 -22.96 3.71 -18.02
CA ASP A 292 -23.83 2.63 -17.53
C ASP A 292 -24.20 2.91 -16.07
#